data_AF-A0A1T4TDY0-F1
#
_entry.id   AF-A0A1T4TDY0-F1
#
_cell.length_a   1.000
_cell.length_b   1.000
_cell.length_c   1.000
_cell.angle_alpha   90.00
_cell.angle_beta   90.00
_cell.angle_gamma   90.00
#
_symmetry.space_group_name_H-M   'P 1'
#
loop_
_entity.id
_entity.type
_entity.pdbx_description
1 polymer ?
#
loop_
_entity_poly.entity_id
_entity_poly.type
_entity_poly.pdbx_seq_one_letter_code
_entity_poly.pdbx_strand_id
1 'polypeptide(L)'
;MTLYLPIAEMSVNVFVIVGMGAAVGFLSGMFGVGGGFLITPLLIFYNIPPAVAVATGANQVIAASFSGALAHYRRGTVDLKLGTMLLVGGGIGSFVGVWVFTLLRRL
;
A
#
# COMPACT_ATOMS: atom_id res chain seq x y z
N MET A 1 19.78 -17.03 -1.27
CA MET A 1 19.30 -17.23 -2.66
C MET A 1 18.87 -15.88 -3.20
N THR A 2 19.54 -15.39 -4.22
CA THR A 2 19.24 -14.12 -4.89
C THR A 2 18.27 -14.37 -6.04
N LEU A 3 17.13 -13.70 -6.02
CA LEU A 3 16.13 -13.72 -7.08
C LEU A 3 16.31 -12.46 -7.92
N TYR A 4 16.52 -12.62 -9.23
CA TYR A 4 16.54 -11.51 -10.14
C TYR A 4 15.11 -11.04 -10.40
N LEU A 5 14.84 -9.76 -10.10
CA LEU A 5 13.55 -9.12 -10.37
C LEU A 5 13.65 -8.38 -11.71
N PRO A 6 13.08 -8.91 -12.81
CA PRO A 6 13.19 -8.30 -14.13
C PRO A 6 12.51 -6.93 -14.21
N ILE A 7 11.51 -6.69 -13.35
CA ILE A 7 10.78 -5.41 -13.28
C ILE A 7 11.62 -4.32 -12.57
N ALA A 8 12.51 -4.72 -11.66
CA ALA A 8 13.38 -3.81 -10.92
C ALA A 8 14.82 -3.83 -11.43
N GLU A 9 15.12 -4.65 -12.45
CA GLU A 9 16.46 -4.94 -12.99
C GLU A 9 17.54 -5.28 -11.93
N MET A 10 17.11 -5.80 -10.77
CA MET A 10 17.96 -5.95 -9.58
C MET A 10 17.87 -7.37 -9.03
N SER A 11 19.01 -7.88 -8.54
CA SER A 11 19.07 -9.13 -7.80
C SER A 11 18.79 -8.88 -6.33
N VAL A 12 17.74 -9.48 -5.79
CA VAL A 12 17.33 -9.29 -4.39
C VAL A 12 17.41 -10.59 -3.59
N ASN A 13 17.81 -10.50 -2.33
CA ASN A 13 17.76 -11.63 -1.43
C ASN A 13 16.31 -11.93 -1.01
N VAL A 14 15.82 -13.12 -1.36
CA VAL A 14 14.45 -13.56 -1.07
C VAL A 14 14.13 -13.51 0.42
N PHE A 15 15.08 -13.89 1.29
CA PHE A 15 14.85 -13.89 2.73
C PHE A 15 14.62 -12.49 3.29
N VAL A 16 15.27 -11.48 2.71
CA VAL A 16 15.11 -10.07 3.13
C VAL A 16 13.75 -9.55 2.73
N ILE A 17 13.32 -9.77 1.47
CA ILE A 17 11.98 -9.34 1.02
C ILE A 17 10.88 -10.02 1.83
N VAL A 18 10.98 -11.33 2.05
CA VAL A 18 9.98 -12.08 2.80
C VAL A 18 9.94 -11.61 4.26
N GLY A 19 11.10 -11.42 4.89
CA GLY A 19 11.19 -10.91 6.27
C GLY A 19 10.62 -9.49 6.40
N MET A 20 10.97 -8.59 5.48
CA MET A 20 10.40 -7.24 5.42
C MET A 20 8.89 -7.27 5.20
N GLY A 21 8.41 -8.06 4.23
CA GLY A 21 6.99 -8.19 3.93
C GLY A 21 6.19 -8.75 5.11
N ALA A 22 6.74 -9.73 5.83
CA ALA A 22 6.12 -10.29 7.03
C ALA A 22 6.08 -9.27 8.18
N ALA A 23 7.19 -8.58 8.46
CA ALA A 23 7.26 -7.57 9.52
C ALA A 23 6.32 -6.40 9.24
N VAL A 24 6.34 -5.86 8.02
CA VAL A 24 5.47 -4.76 7.62
C VAL A 24 4.02 -5.21 7.57
N GLY A 25 3.72 -6.40 7.06
CA GLY A 25 2.37 -6.96 7.04
C GLY A 25 1.79 -7.14 8.44
N PHE A 26 2.60 -7.65 9.37
CA PHE A 26 2.21 -7.81 10.77
C PHE A 26 1.93 -6.47 11.44
N LEU A 27 2.86 -5.51 11.36
CA LEU A 27 2.70 -4.17 11.93
C LEU A 27 1.50 -3.44 11.29
N SER A 28 1.39 -3.48 9.97
CA SER A 28 0.26 -2.88 9.24
C SER A 28 -1.08 -3.49 9.66
N GLY A 29 -1.13 -4.81 9.86
CA GLY A 29 -2.32 -5.51 10.31
C GLY A 29 -2.73 -5.11 11.73
N MET A 30 -1.75 -4.91 12.62
CA MET A 30 -2.00 -4.45 14.00
C MET A 30 -2.53 -3.02 14.04
N PHE A 31 -1.91 -2.09 13.30
CA PHE A 31 -2.28 -0.68 13.35
C PHE A 31 -3.47 -0.34 12.44
N GLY A 32 -3.83 -1.20 11.48
CA GLY A 32 -4.93 -0.95 10.55
C GLY A 32 -4.67 0.16 9.52
N VAL A 33 -3.42 0.62 9.38
CA VAL A 33 -3.04 1.79 8.57
C VAL A 33 -2.80 1.45 7.09
N GLY A 34 -2.94 0.17 6.70
CA GLY A 34 -2.83 -0.26 5.31
C GLY A 34 -1.39 -0.40 4.77
N GLY A 35 -0.35 -0.20 5.56
CA GLY A 35 1.00 -0.76 5.31
C GLY A 35 1.86 -0.10 4.22
N GLY A 36 1.23 0.62 3.29
CA GLY A 36 1.89 1.32 2.19
C GLY A 36 2.92 2.34 2.67
N PHE A 37 2.67 2.98 3.82
CA PHE A 37 3.56 3.97 4.40
C PHE A 37 4.90 3.40 4.89
N LEU A 38 4.97 2.09 5.18
CA LEU A 38 6.19 1.42 5.65
C LEU A 38 6.90 0.68 4.51
N ILE A 39 6.16 -0.10 3.71
CA ILE A 39 6.77 -0.95 2.69
C ILE A 39 7.47 -0.11 1.60
N THR A 40 6.83 0.96 1.14
CA THR A 40 7.35 1.78 0.04
C THR A 40 8.69 2.43 0.37
N PRO A 41 8.87 3.16 1.49
CA PRO A 41 10.17 3.72 1.85
C PRO A 41 11.22 2.63 2.13
N LEU A 42 10.84 1.49 2.74
CA LEU A 42 11.78 0.40 2.98
C LEU A 42 12.30 -0.23 1.67
N LEU A 43 11.45 -0.40 0.66
CA LEU A 43 11.86 -0.87 -0.66
C LEU A 43 12.77 0.15 -1.37
N ILE A 44 12.48 1.45 -1.23
CA ILE A 44 13.34 2.52 -1.76
C ILE A 44 14.71 2.51 -1.07
N PHE A 45 14.77 2.34 0.26
CA PHE A 45 16.04 2.18 0.99
C PHE A 45 16.80 0.91 0.60
N TYR A 46 16.08 -0.10 0.12
CA TYR A 46 16.67 -1.31 -0.47
C TYR A 46 17.16 -1.09 -1.92
N ASN A 47 17.16 0.14 -2.43
CA ASN A 47 17.53 0.52 -3.80
C ASN A 47 16.59 0.01 -4.89
N ILE A 48 15.35 -0.37 -4.57
CA ILE A 48 14.36 -0.70 -5.59
C ILE A 48 13.86 0.62 -6.23
N PRO A 49 13.73 0.69 -7.57
CA PRO A 49 13.24 1.88 -8.24
C PRO A 49 11.92 2.40 -7.64
N PRO A 50 11.78 3.71 -7.37
CA PRO A 50 10.61 4.26 -6.70
C PRO A 50 9.27 3.91 -7.38
N ALA A 51 9.25 3.85 -8.71
CA ALA A 51 8.06 3.46 -9.47
C ALA A 51 7.59 2.03 -9.13
N VAL A 52 8.53 1.09 -8.99
CA VAL A 52 8.23 -0.30 -8.62
C VAL A 52 7.82 -0.38 -7.16
N ALA A 53 8.55 0.30 -6.26
CA ALA A 53 8.26 0.32 -4.83
C ALA A 53 6.85 0.85 -4.51
N VAL A 54 6.41 1.93 -5.19
CA VAL A 54 5.06 2.50 -5.04
C VAL A 54 4.00 1.54 -5.58
N ALA A 55 4.22 0.96 -6.76
CA ALA A 55 3.28 0.00 -7.36
C ALA A 55 3.10 -1.26 -6.50
N THR A 56 4.19 -1.83 -5.98
CA THR A 56 4.15 -2.97 -5.07
C THR A 56 3.43 -2.62 -3.76
N GLY A 57 3.74 -1.46 -3.17
CA GLY A 57 3.11 -1.02 -1.94
C GLY A 57 1.60 -0.82 -2.07
N ALA A 58 1.15 -0.22 -3.17
CA ALA A 58 -0.28 -0.02 -3.44
C ALA A 58 -1.05 -1.35 -3.50
N ASN A 59 -0.50 -2.36 -4.19
CA ASN A 59 -1.11 -3.70 -4.23
C ASN A 59 -1.17 -4.35 -2.86
N GLN A 60 -0.13 -4.20 -2.04
CA GLN A 60 -0.12 -4.72 -0.67
C GLN A 60 -1.19 -4.05 0.20
N VAL A 61 -1.36 -2.72 0.08
CA VAL A 61 -2.39 -1.96 0.81
C VAL A 61 -3.77 -2.49 0.46
N ILE A 62 -4.07 -2.67 -0.82
CA ILE A 62 -5.36 -3.19 -1.28
C ILE A 62 -5.64 -4.57 -0.67
N ALA A 63 -4.67 -5.48 -0.72
CA ALA A 63 -4.81 -6.82 -0.16
C ALA A 63 -5.03 -6.80 1.37
N ALA A 64 -4.27 -5.97 2.09
CA ALA A 64 -4.39 -5.82 3.54
C ALA A 64 -5.73 -5.19 3.95
N SER A 65 -6.14 -4.11 3.26
CA SER A 65 -7.41 -3.43 3.50
C SER A 65 -8.60 -4.35 3.20
N PHE A 66 -8.55 -5.14 2.12
CA PHE A 66 -9.61 -6.09 1.80
C PHE A 66 -9.70 -7.21 2.86
N SER A 67 -8.57 -7.76 3.29
CA SER A 67 -8.52 -8.76 4.36
C SER A 67 -9.09 -8.23 5.67
N GLY A 68 -8.68 -7.02 6.08
CA GLY A 68 -9.19 -6.35 7.26
C GLY A 68 -10.70 -6.07 7.17
N ALA A 69 -11.16 -5.51 6.06
CA ALA A 69 -12.57 -5.25 5.82
C ALA A 69 -13.41 -6.54 5.89
N LEU A 70 -12.94 -7.63 5.28
CA LEU A 70 -13.62 -8.93 5.33
C LEU A 70 -13.67 -9.50 6.76
N ALA A 71 -12.59 -9.36 7.53
CA ALA A 71 -12.56 -9.80 8.92
C ALA A 71 -13.56 -9.03 9.80
N HIS A 72 -13.64 -7.70 9.64
CA HIS A 72 -14.63 -6.87 10.33
C HIS A 72 -16.05 -7.16 9.88
N TYR A 73 -16.25 -7.43 8.58
CA TYR A 73 -17.56 -7.76 8.00
C TYR A 73 -18.09 -9.06 8.61
N ARG A 74 -17.25 -10.10 8.71
CA ARG A 74 -17.61 -11.37 9.37
C ARG A 74 -17.94 -11.21 10.86
N ARG A 75 -17.41 -10.19 11.53
CA ARG A 75 -17.69 -9.87 12.93
C ARG A 75 -18.95 -8.99 13.12
N GLY A 76 -19.62 -8.59 12.03
CA GLY A 76 -20.80 -7.73 12.10
C GLY A 76 -20.51 -6.31 12.61
N THR A 77 -19.24 -5.88 12.58
CA THR A 77 -18.79 -4.58 13.12
C THR A 77 -18.63 -3.51 12.04
N VAL A 78 -19.01 -3.82 10.79
CA VAL A 78 -18.86 -2.90 9.67
C VAL A 78 -20.10 -2.02 9.53
N ASP A 79 -19.91 -0.72 9.70
CA ASP A 79 -20.89 0.28 9.30
C ASP A 79 -20.74 0.58 7.80
N LEU A 80 -21.62 -0.01 7.00
CA LEU A 80 -21.65 0.18 5.55
C LEU A 80 -22.00 1.62 5.14
N LYS A 81 -22.78 2.35 5.97
CA LYS A 81 -23.13 3.75 5.70
C LYS A 81 -21.91 4.65 5.87
N LEU A 82 -21.17 4.47 6.95
CA LEU A 82 -19.91 5.18 7.16
C LEU A 82 -18.88 4.81 6.08
N GLY A 83 -18.76 3.52 5.76
CA GLY A 83 -17.83 3.02 4.74
C GLY A 83 -18.09 3.62 3.35
N THR A 84 -19.35 3.71 2.94
CA THR A 84 -19.72 4.33 1.66
C THR A 84 -19.49 5.84 1.64
N MET A 85 -19.79 6.55 2.74
CA MET A 85 -19.45 7.97 2.87
C MET A 85 -17.95 8.24 2.76
N LEU A 86 -17.13 7.43 3.44
CA LEU A 86 -15.67 7.51 3.35
C LEU A 86 -15.15 7.19 1.95
N LEU A 87 -15.75 6.21 1.27
CA LEU A 87 -15.37 5.85 -0.10
C LEU A 87 -15.65 6.98 -1.08
N VAL A 88 -16.84 7.59 -1.02
CA VAL A 88 -17.21 8.70 -1.90
C VAL A 88 -16.38 9.94 -1.58
N GLY A 89 -16.26 10.32 -0.31
CA GLY A 89 -15.47 11.47 0.11
C GLY A 89 -13.99 11.31 -0.21
N GLY A 90 -13.43 10.14 0.04
CA GLY A 90 -12.05 9.79 -0.30
C GLY A 90 -11.82 9.79 -1.81
N GLY A 91 -12.72 9.20 -2.60
CA GLY A 91 -12.61 9.17 -4.06
C GLY A 91 -12.64 10.56 -4.68
N ILE A 92 -13.59 11.41 -4.27
CA ILE A 92 -13.67 12.81 -4.72
C ILE A 92 -12.41 13.57 -4.27
N GLY A 93 -12.01 13.43 -3.00
CA GLY A 93 -10.83 14.09 -2.45
C GLY A 93 -9.54 13.70 -3.17
N SER A 94 -9.34 12.41 -3.48
CA SER A 94 -8.20 11.94 -4.26
C SER A 94 -8.20 12.50 -5.67
N PHE A 95 -9.35 12.52 -6.35
CA PHE A 95 -9.45 13.06 -7.70
C PHE A 95 -9.12 14.56 -7.73
N VAL A 96 -9.70 15.34 -6.81
CA VAL A 96 -9.42 16.77 -6.67
C VAL A 96 -7.95 17.00 -6.31
N GLY A 97 -7.38 16.21 -5.41
CA GLY A 97 -5.97 16.31 -5.03
C GLY A 97 -5.01 16.08 -6.20
N VAL A 98 -5.28 15.05 -7.02
CA VAL A 98 -4.50 14.79 -8.25
C VAL A 98 -4.65 15.96 -9.24
N TRP A 99 -5.87 16.49 -9.41
CA TRP A 99 -6.12 17.63 -10.28
C TRP A 99 -5.33 18.88 -9.82
N VAL A 100 -5.39 19.22 -8.54
CA VAL A 100 -4.62 20.33 -7.95
C VAL A 100 -3.11 20.10 -8.12
N PHE A 101 -2.62 18.88 -7.85
CA PHE A 101 -1.21 18.55 -8.04
C PHE A 101 -0.76 18.75 -9.50
N THR A 102 -1.58 18.34 -10.47
CA THR A 102 -1.27 18.58 -11.89
C THR A 102 -1.29 20.05 -12.28
N LEU A 103 -2.15 20.87 -11.65
CA LEU A 103 -2.18 22.31 -11.86
C LEU A 103 -0.91 22.97 -11.32
N LEU A 104 -0.51 22.62 -10.09
CA LEU A 104 0.70 23.14 -9.45
C LEU A 104 1.97 22.75 -10.20
N ARG A 105 2.03 21.54 -10.77
CA ARG A 105 3.17 21.10 -11.58
C ARG A 105 3.31 21.87 -12.92
N ARG A 106 2.26 22.53 -13.37
CA ARG A 106 2.25 23.33 -14.62
C ARG A 106 2.61 24.80 -14.39
N LEU A 107 2.50 25.28 -13.16
CA LEU A 107 3.02 26.58 -12.71
C LEU A 107 4.54 26.51 -12.55
#